data_AF-A0A379S3F8-F1
#
_entry.id   AF-A0A379S3F8-F1
#
_cell.length_a   1.000
_cell.length_b   1.000
_cell.length_c   1.000
_cell.angle_alpha   90.00
_cell.angle_beta   90.00
_cell.angle_gamma   90.00
#
_symmetry.space_group_name_H-M   'P 1'
#
loop_
_entity.id
_entity.type
_entity.pdbx_description
1 polymer ?
#
loop_
_entity_poly.entity_id
_entity_poly.type
_entity_poly.pdbx_seq_one_letter_code
_entity_poly.pdbx_strand_id
1 'polypeptide(L)'
;MDLSLLKALCEADAIAASEQEVRQILLDEADRLHKEVRFDGLGSVLIRLNASDGPKVMICAHMDEVGFMVRSISGEGAIDVLPVGNVRMAARQLQPVRITTREECKIPGLLEGERSGNGGERTAGGYRCAFS
;
A
#
# COMPACT_ATOMS: atom_id res chain seq x y z
N MET A 1 2.16 14.90 -19.52
CA MET A 1 1.96 14.07 -18.32
C MET A 1 2.75 14.73 -17.20
N ASP A 2 2.10 14.98 -16.06
CA ASP A 2 2.76 15.56 -14.90
C ASP A 2 3.61 14.47 -14.23
N LEU A 3 4.93 14.58 -14.37
CA LEU A 3 5.87 13.59 -13.82
C LEU A 3 6.00 13.72 -12.30
N SER A 4 5.78 14.91 -11.75
CA SER A 4 5.77 15.14 -10.30
C SER A 4 4.60 14.42 -9.64
N LEU A 5 3.41 14.54 -10.22
CA LEU A 5 2.22 13.85 -9.71
C LEU A 5 2.38 12.33 -9.79
N LEU A 6 2.88 11.82 -10.92
CA LEU A 6 3.12 10.38 -11.06
C LEU A 6 4.15 9.88 -10.03
N LYS A 7 5.25 10.62 -9.84
CA LYS A 7 6.26 10.27 -8.83
C LYS A 7 5.65 10.27 -7.42
N ALA A 8 4.87 11.28 -7.06
CA ALA A 8 4.21 11.35 -5.75
C ALA A 8 3.27 10.17 -5.51
N LEU A 9 2.46 9.79 -6.51
CA LEU A 9 1.57 8.63 -6.42
C LEU A 9 2.34 7.31 -6.33
N CYS A 10 3.44 7.15 -7.07
CA CYS A 10 4.25 5.93 -7.04
C CYS A 10 5.11 5.79 -5.78
N GLU A 11 5.46 6.89 -5.14
CA GLU A 11 6.30 6.89 -3.93
C GLU A 11 5.48 6.95 -2.62
N ALA A 12 4.17 7.14 -2.72
CA ALA A 12 3.24 7.03 -1.60
C ALA A 12 3.08 5.57 -1.19
N ASP A 13 3.20 5.27 0.10
CA ASP A 13 2.95 3.92 0.62
C ASP A 13 1.46 3.77 0.93
N ALA A 14 0.77 2.89 0.20
CA ALA A 14 -0.68 2.71 0.35
C ALA A 14 -1.12 1.25 0.19
N ILE A 15 -1.01 0.44 1.23
CA ILE A 15 -1.61 -0.91 1.22
C ILE A 15 -3.12 -0.84 1.51
N ALA A 16 -3.84 -1.91 1.15
CA ALA A 16 -5.26 -2.02 1.46
C ALA A 16 -5.57 -1.67 2.93
N ALA A 17 -6.61 -0.85 3.15
CA ALA A 17 -7.01 -0.25 4.43
C ALA A 17 -6.07 0.80 5.04
N SER A 18 -4.92 1.10 4.44
CA SER A 18 -3.99 2.16 4.86
C SER A 18 -3.59 3.02 3.66
N GLU A 19 -4.57 3.72 3.09
CA GLU A 19 -4.44 4.43 1.79
C GLU A 19 -4.30 5.96 1.96
N GLN A 20 -3.92 6.43 3.15
CA GLN A 20 -3.97 7.85 3.52
C GLN A 20 -3.05 8.73 2.66
N GLU A 21 -1.83 8.26 2.33
CA GLU A 21 -0.87 9.03 1.53
C GLU A 21 -1.43 9.33 0.12
N VAL A 22 -1.93 8.29 -0.57
CA VAL A 22 -2.55 8.45 -1.90
C VAL A 22 -3.84 9.26 -1.82
N ARG A 23 -4.65 9.04 -0.78
CA ARG A 23 -5.87 9.80 -0.56
C ARG A 23 -5.59 11.29 -0.43
N GLN A 24 -4.58 11.69 0.34
CA GLN A 24 -4.25 13.10 0.52
C GLN A 24 -3.85 13.74 -0.82
N ILE A 25 -3.03 13.05 -1.64
CA ILE A 25 -2.66 13.52 -2.98
C ILE A 25 -3.91 13.76 -3.85
N LEU A 26 -4.88 12.84 -3.81
CA LEU A 26 -6.14 13.00 -4.55
C LEU A 26 -6.99 14.16 -4.05
N LEU A 27 -7.01 14.41 -2.74
CA LEU A 27 -7.73 15.55 -2.14
C LEU A 27 -7.10 16.88 -2.54
N ASP A 28 -5.77 16.97 -2.52
CA ASP A 28 -5.05 18.18 -2.91
C ASP A 28 -5.30 18.52 -4.39
N GLU A 29 -5.27 17.51 -5.27
CA GLU A 29 -5.59 17.71 -6.69
C GLU A 29 -7.07 18.07 -6.92
N ALA A 30 -7.99 17.50 -6.16
CA ALA A 30 -9.40 17.84 -6.24
C ALA A 30 -9.67 19.27 -5.76
N ASP A 31 -9.03 19.69 -4.66
CA ASP A 31 -9.14 21.04 -4.10
C ASP A 31 -8.55 22.09 -5.04
N ARG A 32 -7.38 21.80 -5.62
CA ARG A 32 -6.74 22.62 -6.66
C ARG A 32 -7.65 22.87 -7.88
N LEU A 33 -8.53 21.92 -8.19
CA LEU A 33 -9.50 22.01 -9.28
C LEU A 33 -10.91 22.42 -8.81
N HIS A 34 -11.06 22.76 -7.52
CA HIS A 34 -12.30 23.13 -6.85
C HIS A 34 -13.43 22.13 -7.10
N LYS A 35 -13.13 20.83 -6.98
CA LYS A 35 -14.09 19.75 -7.17
C LYS A 35 -14.69 19.30 -5.85
N GLU A 36 -15.96 18.92 -5.90
CA GLU A 36 -16.63 18.33 -4.76
C GLU A 36 -16.11 16.91 -4.54
N VAL A 37 -15.67 16.64 -3.32
CA VAL A 37 -15.21 15.33 -2.88
C VAL A 37 -16.19 14.76 -1.87
N ARG A 38 -16.46 13.47 -2.00
CA ARG A 38 -17.20 12.66 -1.02
C ARG A 38 -16.39 11.40 -0.72
N PHE A 39 -16.71 10.76 0.40
CA PHE A 39 -16.13 9.47 0.77
C PHE A 39 -17.22 8.41 0.92
N ASP A 40 -16.87 7.16 0.66
CA ASP A 40 -17.69 6.02 1.10
C ASP A 40 -17.33 5.60 2.54
N GLY A 41 -17.98 4.54 3.04
CA GLY A 41 -17.74 4.03 4.39
C GLY A 41 -16.39 3.32 4.60
N LEU A 42 -15.67 2.98 3.52
CA LEU A 42 -14.33 2.39 3.57
C LEU A 42 -13.25 3.46 3.40
N GLY A 43 -13.63 4.63 2.89
CA GLY A 43 -12.76 5.77 2.65
C GLY A 43 -12.35 5.95 1.18
N SER A 44 -12.97 5.26 0.23
CA SER A 44 -12.77 5.56 -1.19
C SER A 44 -13.10 7.01 -1.48
N VAL A 45 -12.33 7.65 -2.37
CA VAL A 45 -12.54 9.05 -2.77
C VAL A 45 -13.45 9.12 -3.99
N LEU A 46 -14.59 9.81 -3.85
CA LEU A 46 -15.52 10.07 -4.94
C LEU A 46 -15.46 11.54 -5.33
N ILE A 47 -14.87 11.83 -6.49
CA ILE A 47 -14.72 13.19 -7.02
C ILE A 47 -15.78 13.44 -8.08
N ARG A 48 -16.62 14.46 -7.89
CA ARG A 48 -17.60 14.87 -8.89
C ARG A 48 -16.98 15.88 -9.87
N LEU A 49 -16.79 15.46 -11.12
CA LEU A 49 -16.19 16.32 -12.15
C LEU A 49 -17.09 17.49 -12.56
N ASN A 50 -18.40 17.26 -12.72
CA ASN A 50 -19.39 18.25 -13.10
C ASN A 50 -20.79 17.92 -12.55
N ALA A 51 -21.68 18.90 -12.61
CA ALA A 51 -23.12 18.70 -12.41
C ALA A 51 -23.79 18.60 -13.79
N SER A 52 -24.55 17.53 -14.02
CA SER A 52 -25.26 17.27 -15.28
C SER A 52 -26.50 16.42 -14.99
N ASP A 53 -27.57 16.66 -15.74
CA ASP A 53 -28.82 15.88 -15.68
C ASP A 53 -28.79 14.66 -16.63
N GLY A 54 -27.67 14.44 -17.32
CA GLY A 54 -27.42 13.27 -18.17
C GLY A 54 -27.10 11.99 -17.38
N PRO A 55 -26.74 10.90 -18.08
CA PRO A 55 -26.36 9.65 -17.44
C PRO A 55 -25.11 9.82 -16.55
N LYS A 56 -25.13 9.19 -15.37
CA LYS A 56 -23.97 9.20 -14.46
C LYS A 56 -22.93 8.19 -14.94
N VAL A 57 -21.71 8.67 -15.18
CA VAL A 57 -20.57 7.85 -15.59
C VAL A 57 -19.55 7.83 -14.46
N MET A 58 -19.05 6.64 -14.12
CA MET A 58 -18.01 6.45 -13.11
C MET A 58 -16.73 5.95 -13.76
N ILE A 59 -15.63 6.67 -13.52
CA ILE A 59 -14.27 6.20 -13.83
C ILE A 59 -13.65 5.80 -12.49
N CYS A 60 -13.24 4.54 -12.38
CA CYS A 60 -12.74 3.98 -11.13
C CYS A 60 -11.30 3.50 -11.29
N ALA A 61 -10.48 3.81 -10.30
CA ALA A 61 -9.15 3.26 -10.07
C ALA A 61 -9.06 2.92 -8.58
N HIS A 62 -8.20 1.97 -8.22
CA HIS A 62 -7.97 1.58 -6.83
C HIS A 62 -6.74 2.32 -6.28
N MET A 63 -6.78 2.70 -5.00
CA MET A 63 -5.70 3.46 -4.35
C MET A 63 -4.59 2.56 -3.81
N ASP A 64 -4.92 1.30 -3.57
CA ASP A 64 -4.05 0.36 -2.90
C ASP A 64 -3.02 -0.28 -3.83
N GLU A 65 -1.87 -0.61 -3.25
CA GLU A 65 -0.83 -1.41 -3.86
C GLU A 65 -0.61 -2.73 -3.12
N VAL A 66 0.04 -3.67 -3.80
CA VAL A 66 0.48 -4.93 -3.19
C VAL A 66 1.66 -4.68 -2.27
N GLY A 67 1.67 -5.32 -1.10
CA GLY A 67 2.72 -5.09 -0.12
C GLY A 67 2.75 -6.15 0.97
N PHE A 68 3.18 -5.75 2.16
CA PHE A 68 3.30 -6.62 3.32
C PHE A 68 2.80 -5.91 4.59
N MET A 69 2.31 -6.69 5.54
CA MET A 69 1.87 -6.21 6.86
C MET A 69 2.65 -6.93 7.95
N VAL A 70 3.11 -6.16 8.95
CA VAL A 70 3.77 -6.71 10.13
C VAL A 70 2.80 -7.60 10.92
N ARG A 71 3.24 -8.84 11.20
CA ARG A 71 2.48 -9.83 11.96
C ARG A 71 3.00 -9.99 13.38
N SER A 72 4.31 -10.14 13.53
CA SER A 72 4.97 -10.38 14.81
C SER A 72 6.39 -9.84 14.80
N ILE A 73 6.93 -9.63 16.00
CA ILE A 73 8.33 -9.25 16.22
C ILE A 73 8.92 -10.32 17.12
N SER A 74 10.01 -10.96 16.69
CA SER A 74 10.70 -12.01 17.45
C SER A 74 11.53 -11.42 18.60
N GLY A 75 11.95 -12.26 19.55
CA GLY A 75 12.79 -11.83 20.67
C GLY A 75 14.18 -11.33 20.23
N GLU A 76 14.64 -11.78 19.06
CA GLU A 76 15.89 -11.37 18.42
C GLU A 76 15.73 -10.11 17.55
N GLY A 77 14.51 -9.55 17.47
CA GLY A 77 14.22 -8.34 16.69
C GLY A 77 13.90 -8.58 15.22
N ALA A 78 13.67 -9.82 14.79
CA ALA A 78 13.19 -10.11 13.44
C ALA A 78 11.72 -9.73 13.31
N ILE A 79 11.34 -9.10 12.18
CA ILE A 79 9.95 -8.71 11.92
C ILE A 79 9.32 -9.68 10.94
N ASP A 80 8.36 -10.49 11.41
CA ASP A 80 7.60 -11.37 10.53
C ASP A 80 6.50 -10.57 9.84
N VAL A 81 6.33 -10.78 8.52
CA VAL A 81 5.33 -10.10 7.71
C VAL A 81 4.45 -11.08 6.95
N LEU A 82 3.23 -10.66 6.62
CA LEU A 82 2.30 -11.36 5.74
C LEU A 82 2.07 -10.55 4.47
N PRO A 83 1.96 -11.18 3.29
CA PRO A 83 1.65 -10.47 2.06
C PRO A 83 0.23 -9.90 2.10
N VAL A 84 0.07 -8.67 1.64
CA VAL A 84 -1.21 -8.01 1.36
C VAL A 84 -1.37 -7.94 -0.15
N GLY A 85 -2.39 -8.62 -0.68
CA GLY A 85 -2.53 -8.84 -2.12
C GLY A 85 -1.60 -9.94 -2.66
N ASN A 86 -1.44 -9.99 -3.99
CA ASN A 86 -0.70 -11.06 -4.65
C ASN A 86 0.71 -10.63 -5.09
N VAL A 87 1.61 -10.45 -4.11
CA VAL A 87 3.02 -10.17 -4.39
C VAL A 87 3.67 -11.36 -5.10
N ARG A 88 4.35 -11.15 -6.22
CA ARG A 88 5.02 -12.24 -6.97
C ARG A 88 5.99 -13.00 -6.09
N MET A 89 5.99 -14.35 -6.15
CA MET A 89 6.89 -15.18 -5.33
C MET A 89 8.38 -14.83 -5.52
N ALA A 90 8.79 -14.49 -6.74
CA ALA A 90 10.15 -14.08 -7.07
C ALA A 90 10.54 -12.72 -6.46
N ALA A 91 9.56 -11.88 -6.09
CA ALA A 91 9.75 -10.57 -5.48
C ALA A 91 9.62 -10.63 -3.94
N ARG A 92 9.76 -11.80 -3.33
CA ARG A 92 9.69 -11.97 -1.87
C ARG A 92 11.05 -12.25 -1.23
N GLN A 93 12.15 -12.13 -1.98
CA GLN A 93 13.50 -12.48 -1.53
C GLN A 93 14.47 -11.34 -1.83
N LEU A 94 15.27 -10.97 -0.83
CA LEU A 94 16.30 -9.94 -0.89
C LEU A 94 15.80 -8.62 -1.51
N GLN A 95 14.59 -8.21 -1.15
CA GLN A 95 13.99 -6.97 -1.64
C GLN A 95 14.17 -5.85 -0.61
N PRO A 96 14.74 -4.69 -1.00
CA PRO A 96 14.68 -3.49 -0.16
C PRO A 96 13.23 -3.09 0.05
N VAL A 97 12.86 -2.87 1.31
CA VAL A 97 11.52 -2.46 1.71
C VAL A 97 11.60 -1.35 2.75
N ARG A 98 10.47 -0.72 3.04
CA ARG A 98 10.32 0.22 4.15
C ARG A 98 9.05 -0.10 4.92
N ILE A 99 9.09 0.07 6.23
CA ILE A 99 7.95 -0.07 7.12
C ILE A 99 7.51 1.33 7.54
N THR A 100 6.23 1.65 7.33
CA THR A 100 5.60 2.87 7.83
C THR A 100 4.95 2.59 9.18
N THR A 101 5.37 3.31 10.23
CA THR A 101 4.79 3.19 11.57
C THR A 101 3.48 3.97 11.69
N ARG A 102 2.76 3.81 12.81
CA ARG A 102 1.58 4.63 13.12
C ARG A 102 1.89 6.11 13.31
N GLU A 103 3.15 6.44 13.59
CA GLU A 103 3.67 7.80 13.72
C GLU A 103 4.24 8.30 12.38
N GLU A 104 3.90 7.64 11.27
CA GLU A 104 4.28 8.00 9.90
C GLU A 104 5.81 8.00 9.65
N CYS A 105 6.56 7.32 10.52
CA CYS A 105 8.01 7.14 10.36
C CYS A 105 8.29 5.99 9.38
N LYS A 106 9.14 6.21 8.38
CA LYS A 106 9.53 5.20 7.39
C LYS A 106 10.89 4.58 7.75
N ILE A 107 10.88 3.30 8.11
CA ILE A 107 12.07 2.56 8.53
C ILE A 107 12.50 1.63 7.40
N PRO A 108 13.70 1.80 6.80
CA PRO A 108 14.18 0.93 5.73
C PRO A 108 14.58 -0.45 6.27
N GLY A 109 14.39 -1.49 5.48
CA GLY A 109 14.78 -2.86 5.82
C GLY A 109 14.96 -3.74 4.58
N LEU A 110 15.38 -4.98 4.79
CA LEU A 110 15.55 -5.97 3.74
C LEU A 110 14.62 -7.16 3.99
N LEU A 111 13.75 -7.42 3.01
CA LEU A 111 12.82 -8.54 3.06
C LEU A 111 13.49 -9.82 2.57
N GLU A 112 13.42 -10.85 3.39
CA GLU A 112 13.83 -12.21 3.06
C GLU A 112 12.69 -13.21 3.29
N GLY A 113 12.32 -13.91 2.24
CA GLY A 113 11.29 -14.95 2.27
C GLY A 113 11.91 -16.33 2.34
N GLU A 114 11.53 -17.11 3.35
CA GLU A 114 11.89 -18.51 3.42
C GLU A 114 11.20 -19.29 2.28
N ARG A 115 12.00 -19.92 1.44
CA ARG A 115 11.51 -20.85 0.42
C ARG A 115 11.27 -22.18 1.13
N SER A 116 10.09 -22.41 1.68
CA SER A 116 9.75 -23.73 2.23
C SER A 116 9.83 -24.77 1.11
N GLY A 117 10.92 -25.52 1.10
CA GLY A 117 11.16 -26.69 0.27
C GLY A 117 11.47 -27.86 1.19
N ASN A 118 10.61 -28.87 1.16
CA ASN A 118 10.67 -30.16 1.87
C ASN A 118 10.50 -30.17 3.39
N GLY A 119 9.30 -30.61 3.83
CA GLY A 119 9.11 -31.26 5.14
C GLY A 119 7.81 -30.90 5.84
N GLY A 120 6.74 -31.66 5.56
CA GLY A 120 5.73 -32.12 6.53
C GLY A 120 4.87 -31.16 7.38
N GLU A 121 5.25 -29.91 7.59
CA GLU A 121 4.52 -28.98 8.47
C GLU A 121 4.11 -27.72 7.71
N ARG A 122 2.79 -27.54 7.56
CA ARG A 122 2.18 -26.33 7.02
C ARG A 122 2.26 -25.20 8.06
N THR A 123 3.47 -24.76 8.39
CA THR A 123 3.65 -23.43 8.98
C THR A 123 3.51 -22.41 7.86
N ALA A 124 2.53 -21.52 7.96
CA ALA A 124 2.35 -20.41 7.02
C ALA A 124 3.72 -19.77 6.71
N GLY A 125 4.15 -19.81 5.44
CA GLY A 125 5.50 -19.39 5.04
C GLY A 125 5.83 -18.02 5.63
N GLY A 126 6.83 -18.01 6.52
CA GLY A 126 7.26 -16.79 7.21
C GLY A 126 8.09 -15.93 6.28
N TYR A 127 7.65 -14.71 6.05
CA TYR A 127 8.49 -13.66 5.47
C TYR A 127 9.11 -12.88 6.61
N ARG A 128 10.42 -12.71 6.61
CA ARG A 128 11.13 -11.96 7.65
C ARG A 128 11.75 -10.72 7.04
N CYS A 129 11.64 -9.61 7.75
CA CYS A 129 12.37 -8.41 7.43
C CYS A 129 13.54 -8.28 8.40
N ALA A 130 14.75 -8.23 7.85
CA ALA A 130 15.96 -7.92 8.60
C ALA A 130 16.28 -6.42 8.47
N PHE A 131 16.73 -5.83 9.57
CA PHE A 131 17.14 -4.43 9.64
C PHE A 131 18.65 -4.36 9.88
N SER A 132 19.31 -3.42 9.23
CA SER A 132 20.73 -3.07 9.43
C SER A 132 20.86 -1.72 10.09
#